data_AF-A0A7W0RBY9-F1
#
_entry.id   AF-A0A7W0RBY9-F1
#
_cell.length_a   1.000
_cell.length_b   1.000
_cell.length_c   1.000
_cell.angle_alpha   90.00
_cell.angle_beta   90.00
_cell.angle_gamma   90.00
#
_symmetry.space_group_name_H-M   'P 1'
#
loop_
_entity.id
_entity.type
_entity.pdbx_description
1 polymer ?
#
loop_
_entity_poly.entity_id
_entity_poly.type
_entity_poly.pdbx_seq_one_letter_code
_entity_poly.pdbx_strand_id
1 'polypeptide(L)'
;MAKQVTASDAKLIQYLNEAYGKEKQLETALQAHILMAKPRKPYEKKLKEHLRETKRHATEVKKRIRALGGTAEEVDVPGPDAIVDAATTVQSAGRKAVELLRGQAHVVRGTGEAEKMLKNAKTEYSNEAEEIANYKAIEQLAETVGDKETLKVARAIRREEERMASFLERLIPQLVKAVAQDEIPASERGTAGARGRSAAARAAGGNSSSSSSHSGSKSRSGSGRRSSSTRKPASRSRAKSTSPRSTSSRARSSSSRSRRKG
;
A
#
# COMPACT_ATOMS: atom_id res chain seq x y z
N MET A 1 -36.14 -15.86 13.20
CA MET A 1 -36.63 -15.99 11.81
C MET A 1 -35.46 -15.71 10.90
N ALA A 2 -35.13 -16.63 9.98
CA ALA A 2 -34.05 -16.39 9.01
C ALA A 2 -34.43 -15.19 8.12
N LYS A 3 -33.50 -14.26 7.88
CA LYS A 3 -33.70 -13.16 6.93
C LYS A 3 -33.97 -13.78 5.57
N GLN A 4 -35.08 -13.43 4.93
CA GLN A 4 -35.34 -13.85 3.55
C GLN A 4 -34.31 -13.14 2.64
N VAL A 5 -33.51 -13.93 1.91
CA VAL A 5 -32.50 -13.41 0.99
C VAL A 5 -33.20 -12.83 -0.24
N THR A 6 -33.01 -11.53 -0.48
CA THR A 6 -33.54 -10.85 -1.66
C THR A 6 -32.65 -11.05 -2.89
N ALA A 7 -33.13 -10.69 -4.09
CA ALA A 7 -32.29 -10.71 -5.30
C ALA A 7 -31.07 -9.78 -5.19
N SER A 8 -31.23 -8.61 -4.55
CA SER A 8 -30.12 -7.70 -4.25
C SER A 8 -29.13 -8.31 -3.26
N ASP A 9 -29.61 -8.97 -2.19
CA ASP A 9 -28.73 -9.66 -1.24
C ASP A 9 -27.93 -10.77 -1.96
N ALA A 10 -28.59 -11.57 -2.82
CA ALA A 10 -27.95 -12.64 -3.57
C ALA A 10 -26.84 -12.12 -4.51
N LYS A 11 -27.07 -11.01 -5.22
CA LYS A 11 -26.06 -10.42 -6.10
C LYS A 11 -24.89 -9.81 -5.31
N LEU A 12 -25.15 -9.20 -4.15
CA LEU A 12 -24.09 -8.74 -3.24
C LEU A 12 -23.27 -9.92 -2.70
N ILE A 13 -23.93 -11.00 -2.29
CA ILE A 13 -23.25 -12.24 -1.84
C ILE A 13 -22.35 -12.79 -2.94
N GLN A 14 -22.80 -12.81 -4.19
CA GLN A 14 -22.00 -13.26 -5.32
C GLN A 14 -20.68 -12.47 -5.43
N TYR A 15 -20.75 -11.14 -5.52
CA TYR A 15 -19.55 -10.31 -5.67
C TYR A 15 -18.65 -10.35 -4.44
N LEU A 16 -19.24 -10.44 -3.24
CA LEU A 16 -18.47 -10.60 -2.01
C LEU A 16 -17.78 -11.97 -1.94
N ASN A 17 -18.37 -13.04 -2.48
CA ASN A 17 -17.72 -14.34 -2.58
C ASN A 17 -16.56 -14.32 -3.59
N GLU A 18 -16.72 -13.64 -4.72
CA GLU A 18 -15.64 -13.42 -5.69
C GLU A 18 -14.46 -12.68 -5.03
N ALA A 19 -14.72 -11.59 -4.30
CA ALA A 19 -13.71 -10.88 -3.53
C ALA A 19 -13.10 -11.75 -2.43
N TYR A 20 -13.91 -12.47 -1.65
CA TYR A 20 -13.42 -13.35 -0.59
C TYR A 20 -12.47 -14.44 -1.11
N GLY A 21 -12.81 -15.06 -2.24
CA GLY A 21 -11.94 -16.05 -2.88
C GLY A 21 -10.60 -15.44 -3.31
N LYS A 22 -10.63 -14.22 -3.86
CA LYS A 22 -9.42 -13.50 -4.26
C LYS A 22 -8.54 -13.13 -3.07
N GLU A 23 -9.11 -12.62 -1.98
CA GLU A 23 -8.40 -12.33 -0.73
C GLU A 23 -7.65 -13.58 -0.20
N LYS A 24 -8.31 -14.75 -0.22
CA LYS A 24 -7.68 -16.02 0.18
C LYS A 24 -6.54 -16.45 -0.73
N GLN A 25 -6.70 -16.27 -2.03
CA GLN A 25 -5.62 -16.51 -2.98
C GLN A 25 -4.42 -15.58 -2.71
N LEU A 26 -4.66 -14.30 -2.41
CA LEU A 26 -3.62 -13.32 -2.16
C LEU A 26 -2.87 -13.54 -0.83
N GLU A 27 -3.54 -14.03 0.22
CA GLU A 27 -2.88 -14.40 1.47
C GLU A 27 -1.70 -15.36 1.24
N THR A 28 -1.93 -16.38 0.41
CA THR A 28 -0.92 -17.38 0.01
C THR A 28 0.21 -16.76 -0.81
N ALA A 29 -0.13 -15.95 -1.82
CA ALA A 29 0.86 -15.30 -2.68
C ALA A 29 1.78 -14.37 -1.87
N LEU A 30 1.20 -13.58 -0.96
CA LEU A 30 1.94 -12.65 -0.09
C LEU A 30 2.90 -13.39 0.84
N GLN A 31 2.52 -14.54 1.40
CA GLN A 31 3.43 -15.35 2.21
C GLN A 31 4.67 -15.78 1.43
N ALA A 32 4.49 -16.22 0.17
CA ALA A 32 5.59 -16.58 -0.70
C ALA A 32 6.47 -15.35 -1.05
N HIS A 33 5.86 -14.21 -1.37
CA HIS A 33 6.58 -13.00 -1.73
C HIS A 33 7.37 -12.40 -0.55
N ILE A 34 6.85 -12.49 0.69
CA ILE A 34 7.58 -12.07 1.90
C ILE A 34 8.91 -12.82 2.04
N LEU A 35 8.94 -14.11 1.74
CA LEU A 35 10.17 -14.90 1.79
C LEU A 35 11.21 -14.41 0.77
N MET A 36 10.76 -13.99 -0.41
CA MET A 36 11.61 -13.47 -1.48
C MET A 36 12.03 -12.01 -1.27
N ALA A 37 11.27 -11.23 -0.50
CA ALA A 37 11.55 -9.82 -0.23
C ALA A 37 12.56 -9.57 0.91
N LYS A 38 13.04 -10.63 1.59
CA LYS A 38 13.97 -10.54 2.75
C LYS A 38 15.20 -9.65 2.53
N PRO A 39 15.84 -9.59 1.34
CA PRO A 39 16.98 -8.70 1.10
C PRO A 39 16.60 -7.21 1.18
N ARG A 40 15.33 -6.84 0.95
CA ARG A 40 14.85 -5.45 0.94
C ARG A 40 13.88 -5.20 2.09
N LYS A 41 14.41 -4.91 3.29
CA LYS A 41 13.64 -4.75 4.54
C LYS A 41 12.42 -3.82 4.46
N PRO A 42 12.45 -2.66 3.79
CA PRO A 42 11.25 -1.83 3.66
C PRO A 42 10.12 -2.51 2.87
N TYR A 43 10.46 -3.28 1.84
CA TYR A 43 9.50 -4.03 1.04
C TYR A 43 8.93 -5.21 1.83
N GLU A 44 9.79 -6.01 2.47
CA GLU A 44 9.39 -7.12 3.35
C GLU A 44 8.41 -6.64 4.44
N LYS A 45 8.71 -5.51 5.10
CA LYS A 45 7.85 -4.94 6.14
C LYS A 45 6.48 -4.56 5.58
N LYS A 46 6.44 -3.97 4.38
CA LYS A 46 5.18 -3.54 3.78
C LYS A 46 4.31 -4.73 3.36
N LEU A 47 4.90 -5.80 2.82
CA LEU A 47 4.18 -7.04 2.53
C LEU A 47 3.61 -7.72 3.78
N LYS A 48 4.36 -7.72 4.90
CA LYS A 48 3.86 -8.23 6.18
C LYS A 48 2.71 -7.41 6.77
N GLU A 49 2.70 -6.10 6.53
CA GLU A 49 1.56 -5.23 6.86
C GLU A 49 0.36 -5.60 5.99
N HIS A 50 0.56 -5.63 4.68
CA HIS A 50 -0.50 -5.91 3.72
C HIS A 50 -1.11 -7.31 3.92
N LEU A 51 -0.32 -8.36 4.17
CA LEU A 51 -0.83 -9.69 4.54
C LEU A 51 -1.77 -9.68 5.76
N ARG A 52 -1.53 -8.78 6.73
CA ARG A 52 -2.44 -8.63 7.89
C ARG A 52 -3.71 -7.89 7.51
N GLU A 53 -3.63 -6.94 6.58
CA GLU A 53 -4.77 -6.24 6.00
C GLU A 53 -5.63 -7.23 5.19
N THR A 54 -5.06 -7.96 4.22
CA THR A 54 -5.74 -9.00 3.40
C THR A 54 -6.48 -10.04 4.26
N LYS A 55 -5.84 -10.52 5.34
CA LYS A 55 -6.49 -11.45 6.29
C LYS A 55 -7.69 -10.83 7.01
N ARG A 56 -7.59 -9.55 7.36
CA ARG A 56 -8.70 -8.81 7.96
C ARG A 56 -9.81 -8.61 6.93
N HIS A 57 -9.48 -8.24 5.69
CA HIS A 57 -10.43 -8.08 4.59
C HIS A 57 -11.25 -9.35 4.37
N ALA A 58 -10.58 -10.50 4.20
CA ALA A 58 -11.24 -11.80 4.10
C ALA A 58 -12.20 -12.06 5.28
N THR A 59 -11.82 -11.68 6.50
CA THR A 59 -12.66 -11.83 7.69
C THR A 59 -13.88 -10.90 7.67
N GLU A 60 -13.71 -9.65 7.24
CA GLU A 60 -14.78 -8.66 7.15
C GLU A 60 -15.78 -9.03 6.05
N VAL A 61 -15.28 -9.42 4.87
CA VAL A 61 -16.10 -9.90 3.74
C VAL A 61 -16.88 -11.15 4.14
N LYS A 62 -16.24 -12.15 4.77
CA LYS A 62 -16.90 -13.35 5.31
C LYS A 62 -18.02 -13.02 6.29
N LYS A 63 -17.80 -12.07 7.20
CA LYS A 63 -18.83 -11.59 8.12
C LYS A 63 -19.98 -10.92 7.36
N ARG A 64 -19.69 -10.12 6.33
CA ARG A 64 -20.71 -9.44 5.55
C ARG A 64 -21.58 -10.42 4.76
N ILE A 65 -20.98 -11.41 4.10
CA ILE A 65 -21.68 -12.50 3.40
C ILE A 65 -22.68 -13.20 4.32
N ARG A 66 -22.22 -13.59 5.52
CA ARG A 66 -23.08 -14.23 6.54
C ARG A 66 -24.23 -13.32 6.98
N ALA A 67 -23.97 -12.04 7.16
CA ALA A 67 -24.99 -11.06 7.53
C ALA A 67 -26.00 -10.77 6.39
N LEU A 68 -25.67 -11.08 5.14
CA LEU A 68 -26.63 -11.06 4.01
C LEU A 68 -27.47 -12.35 3.91
N GLY A 69 -27.12 -13.39 4.67
CA GLY A 69 -27.76 -14.71 4.60
C GLY A 69 -27.08 -15.70 3.67
N GLY A 70 -25.87 -15.38 3.19
CA GLY A 70 -25.06 -16.27 2.35
C GLY A 70 -24.03 -17.08 3.12
N THR A 71 -23.47 -18.08 2.45
CA THR A 71 -22.28 -18.81 2.90
C THR A 71 -21.05 -18.28 2.16
N ALA A 72 -19.98 -18.03 2.91
CA ALA A 72 -18.70 -17.70 2.31
C ALA A 72 -18.14 -18.96 1.66
N GLU A 73 -18.09 -18.98 0.34
CA GLU A 73 -17.59 -20.11 -0.43
C GLU A 73 -16.06 -20.00 -0.50
N GLU A 74 -15.39 -20.88 0.22
CA GLU A 74 -13.95 -21.05 0.06
C GLU A 74 -13.76 -21.80 -1.27
N VAL A 75 -13.30 -21.09 -2.31
CA VAL A 75 -12.68 -21.76 -3.45
C VAL A 75 -11.53 -22.58 -2.87
N ASP A 76 -11.50 -23.88 -3.16
CA ASP A 76 -10.52 -24.84 -2.62
C ASP A 76 -9.13 -24.53 -3.20
N VAL A 77 -8.53 -23.43 -2.74
CA VAL A 77 -7.13 -23.09 -2.96
C VAL A 77 -6.34 -23.82 -1.88
N PRO A 78 -5.37 -24.68 -2.24
CA PRO A 78 -4.56 -25.41 -1.26
C PRO A 78 -4.03 -24.45 -0.19
N GLY A 79 -4.34 -24.75 1.07
CA GLY A 79 -3.99 -23.89 2.20
C GLY A 79 -2.47 -23.70 2.38
N PRO A 80 -2.05 -22.77 3.25
CA PRO A 80 -0.65 -22.45 3.49
C PRO A 80 0.21 -23.67 3.84
N ASP A 81 -0.34 -24.60 4.62
CA ASP A 81 0.38 -25.81 5.04
C ASP A 81 0.68 -26.74 3.85
N ALA A 82 -0.25 -26.85 2.89
CA ALA A 82 -0.03 -27.61 1.66
C ALA A 82 1.03 -26.98 0.74
N ILE A 83 1.24 -25.66 0.83
CA ILE A 83 2.19 -24.91 0.01
C ILE A 83 3.57 -24.84 0.67
N VAL A 84 3.63 -24.76 2.01
CA VAL A 84 4.87 -24.93 2.77
C VAL A 84 5.37 -26.36 2.62
N ASP A 85 4.49 -27.36 2.67
CA ASP A 85 4.86 -28.74 2.35
C ASP A 85 5.30 -28.87 0.90
N ALA A 86 4.63 -28.24 -0.07
CA ALA A 86 5.10 -28.26 -1.46
C ALA A 86 6.47 -27.59 -1.66
N ALA A 87 6.78 -26.51 -0.94
CA ALA A 87 8.09 -25.86 -0.96
C ALA A 87 9.19 -26.71 -0.32
N THR A 88 8.84 -27.54 0.66
CA THR A 88 9.74 -28.49 1.31
C THR A 88 9.86 -29.81 0.52
N THR A 89 8.84 -30.15 -0.28
CA THR A 89 8.74 -31.36 -1.12
C THR A 89 9.13 -31.11 -2.58
N VAL A 90 9.94 -30.07 -2.86
CA VAL A 90 10.50 -29.84 -4.21
C VAL A 90 11.55 -30.91 -4.58
N GLN A 91 11.97 -31.77 -3.64
CA GLN A 91 12.91 -32.85 -3.97
C GLN A 91 12.28 -34.10 -4.60
N SER A 92 10.94 -34.27 -4.66
CA SER A 92 10.38 -35.55 -5.14
C SER A 92 9.02 -35.56 -5.88
N ALA A 93 8.36 -34.43 -6.16
CA ALA A 93 7.06 -34.44 -6.86
C ALA A 93 7.13 -33.83 -8.28
N GLY A 94 7.72 -34.59 -9.21
CA GLY A 94 7.81 -34.22 -10.62
C GLY A 94 6.46 -34.34 -11.36
N ARG A 95 6.15 -33.28 -12.13
CA ARG A 95 5.23 -33.21 -13.30
C ARG A 95 3.79 -32.71 -13.11
N LYS A 96 3.07 -32.96 -12.00
CA LYS A 96 1.66 -32.51 -11.87
C LYS A 96 1.46 -31.09 -11.30
N ALA A 97 2.35 -30.60 -10.45
CA ALA A 97 2.26 -29.24 -9.90
C ALA A 97 2.61 -28.13 -10.91
N VAL A 98 3.19 -28.49 -12.05
CA VAL A 98 3.66 -27.53 -13.07
C VAL A 98 2.50 -27.02 -13.93
N GLU A 99 1.38 -27.73 -14.05
CA GLU A 99 0.30 -27.36 -14.97
C GLU A 99 -0.65 -26.27 -14.46
N LEU A 100 -0.91 -26.19 -13.15
CA LEU A 100 -1.73 -25.11 -12.56
C LEU A 100 -0.98 -23.77 -12.47
N LEU A 101 0.34 -23.77 -12.70
CA LEU A 101 1.18 -22.57 -12.75
C LEU A 101 1.33 -22.00 -14.18
N ARG A 102 0.81 -22.69 -15.22
CA ARG A 102 1.03 -22.32 -16.63
C ARG A 102 0.25 -21.09 -17.10
N GLY A 103 -0.65 -20.52 -16.31
CA GLY A 103 -1.42 -19.33 -16.71
C GLY A 103 -0.64 -18.01 -16.73
N GLN A 104 0.42 -17.88 -15.91
CA GLN A 104 1.19 -16.62 -15.78
C GLN A 104 2.70 -16.82 -15.61
N ALA A 105 3.21 -18.05 -15.74
CA ALA A 105 4.64 -18.31 -15.67
C ALA A 105 5.34 -17.92 -16.99
N HIS A 106 5.64 -16.64 -17.17
CA HIS A 106 6.64 -16.20 -18.14
C HIS A 106 8.00 -16.82 -17.78
N VAL A 107 8.41 -17.82 -18.55
CA VAL A 107 9.63 -18.63 -18.42
C VAL A 107 10.89 -17.87 -18.89
N VAL A 108 11.02 -16.60 -18.48
CA VAL A 108 12.31 -15.89 -18.52
C VAL A 108 12.60 -15.49 -17.10
N ARG A 109 13.09 -16.45 -16.31
CA ARG A 109 13.58 -16.20 -14.94
C ARG A 109 14.97 -15.60 -15.10
N GLY A 110 15.07 -14.32 -15.43
CA GLY A 110 16.35 -13.66 -15.26
C GLY A 110 16.79 -13.73 -13.79
N THR A 111 18.10 -13.71 -13.60
CA THR A 111 18.76 -14.54 -12.59
C THR A 111 18.97 -13.81 -11.26
N GLY A 112 18.89 -12.48 -11.23
CA GLY A 112 19.14 -11.65 -10.06
C GLY A 112 18.03 -11.65 -9.01
N GLU A 113 18.39 -11.39 -7.75
CA GLU A 113 17.43 -11.19 -6.66
C GLU A 113 16.55 -9.95 -6.90
N ALA A 114 17.14 -8.87 -7.44
CA ALA A 114 16.42 -7.65 -7.78
C ALA A 114 15.33 -7.87 -8.83
N GLU A 115 15.59 -8.71 -9.84
CA GLU A 115 14.62 -8.96 -10.91
C GLU A 115 13.45 -9.83 -10.42
N LYS A 116 13.73 -10.81 -9.55
CA LYS A 116 12.68 -11.58 -8.88
C LYS A 116 11.77 -10.66 -8.06
N MET A 117 12.34 -9.75 -7.27
CA MET A 117 11.56 -8.75 -6.53
C MET A 117 10.77 -7.82 -7.47
N LEU A 118 11.35 -7.39 -8.59
CA LEU A 118 10.67 -6.55 -9.57
C LEU A 118 9.44 -7.27 -10.17
N LYS A 119 9.59 -8.54 -10.53
CA LYS A 119 8.48 -9.36 -11.04
C LYS A 119 7.37 -9.52 -10.01
N ASN A 120 7.73 -9.83 -8.77
CA ASN A 120 6.75 -9.94 -7.68
C ASN A 120 6.01 -8.62 -7.47
N ALA A 121 6.73 -7.48 -7.42
CA ALA A 121 6.11 -6.16 -7.24
C ALA A 121 5.16 -5.79 -8.40
N LYS A 122 5.47 -6.20 -9.63
CA LYS A 122 4.57 -6.02 -10.79
C LYS A 122 3.32 -6.89 -10.67
N THR A 123 3.48 -8.16 -10.29
CA THR A 123 2.35 -9.08 -10.06
C THR A 123 1.45 -8.55 -8.96
N GLU A 124 2.01 -8.14 -7.83
CA GLU A 124 1.27 -7.51 -6.73
C GLU A 124 0.54 -6.26 -7.22
N TYR A 125 1.22 -5.36 -7.95
CA TYR A 125 0.58 -4.14 -8.44
C TYR A 125 -0.61 -4.42 -9.36
N SER A 126 -0.52 -5.46 -10.19
CA SER A 126 -1.65 -5.91 -11.01
C SER A 126 -2.79 -6.48 -10.16
N ASN A 127 -2.47 -7.25 -9.11
CA ASN A 127 -3.46 -7.78 -8.19
C ASN A 127 -4.17 -6.66 -7.42
N GLU A 128 -3.44 -5.64 -6.94
CA GLU A 128 -4.06 -4.48 -6.28
C GLU A 128 -5.02 -3.75 -7.21
N ALA A 129 -4.66 -3.61 -8.49
CA ALA A 129 -5.54 -2.95 -9.47
C ALA A 129 -6.85 -3.74 -9.69
N GLU A 130 -6.77 -5.08 -9.71
CA GLU A 130 -7.93 -5.97 -9.79
C GLU A 130 -8.80 -5.87 -8.53
N GLU A 131 -8.21 -5.91 -7.33
CA GLU A 131 -8.94 -5.72 -6.07
C GLU A 131 -9.63 -4.36 -6.00
N ILE A 132 -8.93 -3.28 -6.38
CA ILE A 132 -9.52 -1.94 -6.47
C ILE A 132 -10.74 -1.93 -7.41
N ALA A 133 -10.66 -2.62 -8.54
CA ALA A 133 -11.77 -2.72 -9.48
C ALA A 133 -12.95 -3.52 -8.89
N ASN A 134 -12.67 -4.67 -8.26
CA ASN A 134 -13.67 -5.51 -7.60
C ASN A 134 -14.41 -4.75 -6.50
N TYR A 135 -13.68 -4.08 -5.61
CA TYR A 135 -14.30 -3.31 -4.54
C TYR A 135 -15.03 -2.06 -5.04
N LYS A 136 -14.59 -1.41 -6.13
CA LYS A 136 -15.38 -0.36 -6.79
C LYS A 136 -16.72 -0.88 -7.32
N ALA A 137 -16.74 -2.07 -7.91
CA ALA A 137 -17.98 -2.70 -8.38
C ALA A 137 -18.92 -3.03 -7.21
N ILE A 138 -18.38 -3.57 -6.11
CA ILE A 138 -19.15 -3.85 -4.88
C ILE A 138 -19.69 -2.56 -4.26
N GLU A 139 -18.88 -1.49 -4.17
CA GLU A 139 -19.32 -0.18 -3.71
C GLU A 139 -20.51 0.32 -4.52
N GLN A 140 -20.38 0.33 -5.85
CA GLN A 140 -21.43 0.84 -6.73
C GLN A 140 -22.72 0.02 -6.61
N LEU A 141 -22.61 -1.31 -6.55
CA LEU A 141 -23.77 -2.18 -6.36
C LEU A 141 -24.43 -1.94 -5.00
N ALA A 142 -23.65 -1.91 -3.92
CA ALA A 142 -24.13 -1.69 -2.56
C ALA A 142 -24.83 -0.32 -2.42
N GLU A 143 -24.27 0.73 -3.03
CA GLU A 143 -24.88 2.05 -3.07
C GLU A 143 -26.21 2.04 -3.84
N THR A 144 -26.26 1.35 -4.98
CA THR A 144 -27.46 1.24 -5.83
C THR A 144 -28.62 0.52 -5.12
N VAL A 145 -28.33 -0.52 -4.33
CA VAL A 145 -29.36 -1.29 -3.60
C VAL A 145 -29.58 -0.80 -2.16
N GLY A 146 -28.91 0.30 -1.75
CA GLY A 146 -29.09 0.92 -0.43
C GLY A 146 -28.42 0.19 0.74
N ASP A 147 -27.48 -0.72 0.49
CA ASP A 147 -26.75 -1.46 1.52
C ASP A 147 -25.54 -0.67 2.05
N LYS A 148 -25.80 0.17 3.06
CA LYS A 148 -24.79 1.04 3.68
C LYS A 148 -23.66 0.29 4.38
N GLU A 149 -23.93 -0.90 4.90
CA GLU A 149 -22.91 -1.68 5.62
C GLU A 149 -21.93 -2.33 4.63
N THR A 150 -22.42 -2.91 3.54
CA THR A 150 -21.53 -3.41 2.47
C THR A 150 -20.72 -2.28 1.86
N LEU A 151 -21.36 -1.13 1.59
CA LEU A 151 -20.69 0.05 1.05
C LEU A 151 -19.54 0.52 1.94
N LYS A 152 -19.74 0.53 3.27
CA LYS A 152 -18.72 0.91 4.24
C LYS A 152 -17.54 -0.06 4.25
N VAL A 153 -17.81 -1.36 4.23
CA VAL A 153 -16.78 -2.40 4.18
C VAL A 153 -15.95 -2.27 2.90
N ALA A 154 -16.59 -2.24 1.74
CA ALA A 154 -15.90 -2.13 0.45
C ALA A 154 -15.06 -0.85 0.34
N ARG A 155 -15.58 0.30 0.78
CA ARG A 155 -14.84 1.57 0.85
C ARG A 155 -13.63 1.53 1.76
N ALA A 156 -13.72 0.82 2.89
CA ALA A 156 -12.61 0.68 3.79
C ALA A 156 -11.48 -0.09 3.10
N ILE A 157 -11.79 -1.28 2.57
CA ILE A 157 -10.85 -2.20 1.92
C ILE A 157 -10.19 -1.55 0.70
N ARG A 158 -10.99 -1.01 -0.23
CA ARG A 158 -10.46 -0.34 -1.44
C ARG A 158 -9.39 0.72 -1.12
N ARG A 159 -9.60 1.52 -0.06
CA ARG A 159 -8.64 2.57 0.33
C ARG A 159 -7.32 2.00 0.80
N GLU A 160 -7.29 0.77 1.29
CA GLU A 160 -6.07 0.08 1.74
C GLU A 160 -5.33 -0.49 0.53
N GLU A 161 -6.07 -1.08 -0.40
CA GLU A 161 -5.50 -1.52 -1.70
C GLU A 161 -4.92 -0.35 -2.50
N GLU A 162 -5.60 0.79 -2.52
CA GLU A 162 -5.07 2.00 -3.15
C GLU A 162 -3.74 2.47 -2.52
N ARG A 163 -3.59 2.32 -1.19
CA ARG A 163 -2.33 2.63 -0.50
C ARG A 163 -1.23 1.63 -0.85
N MET A 164 -1.58 0.35 -1.00
CA MET A 164 -0.63 -0.69 -1.39
C MET A 164 -0.19 -0.52 -2.85
N ALA A 165 -1.14 -0.32 -3.77
CA ALA A 165 -0.87 0.00 -5.17
C ALA A 165 0.05 1.22 -5.31
N SER A 166 -0.26 2.32 -4.60
CA SER A 166 0.57 3.53 -4.60
C SER A 166 1.97 3.30 -4.04
N PHE A 167 2.14 2.35 -3.10
CA PHE A 167 3.46 1.96 -2.61
C PHE A 167 4.25 1.18 -3.66
N LEU A 168 3.62 0.18 -4.29
CA LEU A 168 4.23 -0.66 -5.32
C LEU A 168 4.62 0.15 -6.56
N GLU A 169 3.77 1.07 -6.99
CA GLU A 169 4.05 1.99 -8.10
C GLU A 169 5.35 2.77 -7.89
N ARG A 170 5.60 3.26 -6.67
CA ARG A 170 6.83 3.96 -6.31
C ARG A 170 8.03 3.03 -6.11
N LEU A 171 7.77 1.76 -5.76
CA LEU A 171 8.80 0.75 -5.53
C LEU A 171 9.35 0.21 -6.86
N ILE A 172 8.49 -0.01 -7.86
CA ILE A 172 8.86 -0.61 -9.15
C ILE A 172 10.07 0.10 -9.80
N PRO A 173 10.11 1.44 -9.96
CA PRO A 173 11.28 2.12 -10.52
C PRO A 173 12.57 1.93 -9.72
N GLN A 174 12.47 1.75 -8.39
CA GLN A 174 13.63 1.49 -7.55
C GLN A 174 14.18 0.07 -7.77
N LEU A 175 13.28 -0.90 -7.97
CA LEU A 175 13.66 -2.28 -8.28
C LEU A 175 14.25 -2.37 -9.70
N VAL A 176 13.71 -1.65 -10.68
CA VAL A 176 14.32 -1.54 -12.02
C VAL A 176 15.75 -0.99 -11.94
N LYS A 177 16.00 0.03 -11.12
CA LYS A 177 17.36 0.55 -10.89
C LYS A 177 18.28 -0.50 -10.26
N ALA A 178 17.77 -1.29 -9.31
CA ALA A 178 18.53 -2.37 -8.69
C ALA A 178 18.87 -3.47 -9.71
N VAL A 179 17.92 -3.87 -10.56
CA VAL A 179 18.18 -4.80 -11.68
C VAL A 179 19.28 -4.27 -12.59
N ALA A 180 19.22 -3.01 -12.98
CA ALA A 180 20.27 -2.41 -13.80
C ALA A 180 21.63 -2.41 -13.10
N GLN A 181 21.68 -2.18 -11.78
CA GLN A 181 22.93 -2.22 -11.01
C GLN A 181 23.52 -3.63 -10.91
N ASP A 182 22.66 -4.64 -10.76
CA ASP A 182 23.05 -6.03 -10.58
C ASP A 182 23.45 -6.70 -11.90
N GLU A 183 22.77 -6.36 -13.01
CA GLU A 183 22.85 -7.15 -14.25
C GLU A 183 23.51 -6.41 -15.43
N ILE A 184 23.61 -5.07 -15.38
CA ILE A 184 24.19 -4.29 -16.49
C ILE A 184 25.57 -3.74 -16.08
N PRO A 185 26.64 -3.99 -16.86
CA PRO A 185 27.97 -3.44 -16.58
C PRO A 185 27.97 -1.92 -16.41
N ALA A 186 28.83 -1.42 -15.52
CA ALA A 186 28.90 0.02 -15.20
C ALA A 186 29.17 0.91 -16.42
N SER A 187 29.91 0.41 -17.41
CA SER A 187 30.21 1.08 -18.68
C SER A 187 28.98 1.30 -19.57
N GLU A 188 27.97 0.43 -19.45
CA GLU A 188 26.75 0.45 -20.26
C GLU A 188 25.58 1.15 -19.54
N ARG A 189 25.67 1.33 -18.23
CA ARG A 189 24.71 2.14 -17.46
C ARG A 189 24.92 3.61 -17.80
N GLY A 190 24.06 4.16 -18.66
CA GLY A 190 24.14 5.55 -19.12
C GLY A 190 24.35 6.54 -17.96
N THR A 191 25.38 7.39 -18.07
CA THR A 191 25.67 8.48 -17.11
C THR A 191 24.78 9.69 -17.34
N ALA A 192 23.47 9.47 -17.45
CA ALA A 192 22.50 10.50 -17.83
C ALA A 192 22.49 11.73 -16.88
N GLY A 193 23.08 11.63 -15.68
CA GLY A 193 23.20 12.74 -14.73
C GLY A 193 24.59 13.39 -14.59
N ALA A 194 25.66 12.77 -15.08
CA ALA A 194 27.02 13.26 -14.83
C ALA A 194 27.53 14.22 -15.93
N ARG A 195 27.08 14.03 -17.17
CA ARG A 195 27.52 14.85 -18.32
C ARG A 195 26.90 16.25 -18.37
N GLY A 196 25.80 16.50 -17.65
CA GLY A 196 25.15 17.82 -17.63
C GLY A 196 25.77 18.83 -16.65
N ARG A 197 26.45 18.38 -15.59
CA ARG A 197 27.03 19.29 -14.57
C ARG A 197 28.45 19.76 -14.91
N SER A 198 29.21 18.99 -15.70
CA SER A 198 30.56 19.37 -16.12
C SER A 198 30.56 20.38 -17.28
N ALA A 199 29.51 20.42 -18.12
CA ALA A 199 29.38 21.41 -19.17
C ALA A 199 29.04 22.82 -18.63
N ALA A 200 28.16 22.90 -17.62
CA ALA A 200 27.79 24.17 -17.00
C ALA A 200 28.94 24.82 -16.20
N ALA A 201 29.80 24.01 -15.55
CA ALA A 201 30.98 24.52 -14.85
C ALA A 201 32.07 25.05 -15.80
N ARG A 202 32.15 24.53 -17.03
CA ARG A 202 33.11 25.01 -18.05
C ARG A 202 32.66 26.29 -18.76
N ALA A 203 31.36 26.56 -18.82
CA ALA A 203 30.84 27.81 -19.38
C ALA A 203 30.99 29.02 -18.43
N ALA A 204 31.06 28.81 -17.12
CA ALA A 204 31.18 29.89 -16.13
C ALA A 204 32.63 30.35 -15.87
N GLY A 205 33.65 29.62 -16.34
CA GLY A 205 35.07 29.95 -16.16
C GLY A 205 35.70 30.79 -17.28
N GLY A 206 34.94 31.15 -18.32
CA GLY A 206 35.46 31.78 -19.54
C GLY A 206 35.49 33.32 -19.56
N ASN A 207 35.02 34.01 -18.51
CA ASN A 207 34.85 35.46 -18.55
C ASN A 207 35.41 36.19 -17.32
N SER A 208 36.70 36.01 -17.03
CA SER A 208 37.42 36.90 -16.10
C SER A 208 38.94 36.91 -16.35
N SER A 209 39.39 37.78 -17.25
CA SER A 209 40.72 38.45 -17.22
C SER A 209 40.66 39.61 -18.23
N SER A 210 40.46 40.85 -17.77
CA SER A 210 41.43 41.81 -17.21
C SER A 210 41.95 42.78 -18.28
N SER A 211 41.42 44.00 -18.28
CA SER A 211 42.18 45.20 -18.66
C SER A 211 41.94 46.30 -17.63
N SER A 212 43.00 46.55 -16.86
CA SER A 212 43.27 47.77 -16.12
C SER A 212 43.36 48.95 -17.13
N SER A 213 43.04 50.20 -16.81
CA SER A 213 43.71 51.03 -15.80
C SER A 213 43.20 52.50 -15.88
N HIS A 214 43.49 53.27 -14.81
CA HIS A 214 43.48 54.75 -14.70
C HIS A 214 42.10 55.45 -14.74
N SER A 215 41.79 56.50 -13.98
CA SER A 215 42.45 57.29 -12.93
C SER A 215 41.34 58.14 -12.29
N GLY A 216 41.43 58.51 -11.01
CA GLY A 216 41.50 59.94 -10.70
C GLY A 216 40.32 60.49 -9.87
N SER A 217 40.64 60.75 -8.60
CA SER A 217 40.22 61.93 -7.83
C SER A 217 38.85 62.01 -7.15
N LYS A 218 38.96 62.20 -5.82
CA LYS A 218 38.34 63.26 -5.01
C LYS A 218 36.83 63.19 -4.73
N SER A 219 36.59 62.89 -3.44
CA SER A 219 36.10 63.84 -2.42
C SER A 219 34.72 63.56 -1.80
N ARG A 220 34.80 63.49 -0.47
CA ARG A 220 33.96 64.16 0.53
C ARG A 220 32.52 63.69 0.76
N SER A 221 32.35 63.23 1.99
CA SER A 221 31.43 63.79 3.02
C SER A 221 30.05 63.17 3.19
N GLY A 222 29.64 63.15 4.47
CA GLY A 222 28.25 63.04 4.91
C GLY A 222 27.88 61.64 5.37
N SER A 223 27.89 61.32 6.67
CA SER A 223 26.86 61.68 7.66
C SER A 223 25.59 60.82 7.56
N GLY A 224 25.16 60.28 8.71
CA GLY A 224 23.76 59.88 8.96
C GLY A 224 23.57 58.37 9.11
N ARG A 225 23.76 57.79 10.29
CA ARG A 225 22.74 57.61 11.35
C ARG A 225 21.46 56.84 10.95
N ARG A 226 21.31 55.70 11.65
CA ARG A 226 20.11 55.28 12.43
C ARG A 226 18.86 54.75 11.70
N SER A 227 18.59 53.48 12.02
CA SER A 227 17.43 52.99 12.80
C SER A 227 16.08 52.70 12.14
N SER A 228 15.37 51.81 12.86
CA SER A 228 13.95 51.44 12.85
C SER A 228 13.53 50.47 11.75
N SER A 229 13.19 49.22 12.07
CA SER A 229 12.10 48.72 12.93
C SER A 229 10.72 49.07 12.40
N THR A 230 9.77 48.16 12.68
CA THR A 230 8.33 48.13 12.33
C THR A 230 8.03 47.34 11.06
N ARG A 231 7.02 46.46 11.00
CA ARG A 231 5.94 46.10 11.93
C ARG A 231 5.28 44.80 11.42
N LYS A 232 4.95 43.86 12.32
CA LYS A 232 3.70 43.07 12.21
C LYS A 232 2.52 43.99 12.59
N PRO A 233 1.29 43.71 12.15
CA PRO A 233 0.33 42.93 12.98
C PRO A 233 -0.36 41.81 12.18
N ALA A 234 -0.73 40.66 12.77
CA ALA A 234 -1.93 40.41 13.59
C ALA A 234 -3.22 40.63 12.77
N SER A 235 -4.30 39.86 12.81
CA SER A 235 -4.79 38.74 13.62
C SER A 235 -6.24 38.58 13.17
N ARG A 236 -6.80 37.38 13.15
CA ARG A 236 -8.22 37.21 13.52
C ARG A 236 -8.51 35.77 13.94
N SER A 237 -8.45 35.62 15.26
CA SER A 237 -9.12 34.60 16.05
C SER A 237 -10.65 34.70 15.93
N ARG A 238 -11.34 33.56 15.95
CA ARG A 238 -12.58 33.45 16.73
C ARG A 238 -12.82 32.02 17.24
N ALA A 239 -12.59 31.91 18.55
CA ALA A 239 -13.10 30.97 19.55
C ALA A 239 -14.66 30.85 19.47
N LYS A 240 -15.42 29.96 20.10
CA LYS A 240 -15.32 28.77 20.99
C LYS A 240 -16.70 28.75 21.65
N SER A 241 -17.37 27.61 21.80
CA SER A 241 -18.40 27.48 22.84
C SER A 241 -18.59 26.02 23.23
N THR A 242 -18.63 25.85 24.54
CA THR A 242 -18.61 24.62 25.33
C THR A 242 -19.96 24.38 25.99
N SER A 243 -20.24 23.09 26.26
CA SER A 243 -20.98 22.54 27.43
C SER A 243 -22.53 22.62 27.46
N PRO A 244 -23.25 21.84 28.31
CA PRO A 244 -22.99 20.50 28.88
C PRO A 244 -24.23 19.55 29.01
N ARG A 245 -23.97 18.25 29.31
CA ARG A 245 -24.63 17.32 30.28
C ARG A 245 -26.14 16.98 30.18
N SER A 246 -26.44 15.68 30.14
CA SER A 246 -27.46 15.04 31.01
C SER A 246 -27.24 13.52 31.15
N THR A 247 -27.65 13.03 32.31
CA THR A 247 -27.51 11.69 32.89
C THR A 247 -28.87 10.99 32.92
N SER A 248 -28.94 9.66 32.72
CA SER A 248 -30.03 8.85 33.30
C SER A 248 -29.66 7.36 33.48
N SER A 249 -29.48 7.01 34.76
CA SER A 249 -29.86 5.79 35.51
C SER A 249 -30.43 4.54 34.81
N ARG A 250 -29.88 3.37 35.21
CA ARG A 250 -30.52 2.17 35.83
C ARG A 250 -29.55 0.98 35.62
N ALA A 251 -29.43 -0.06 36.45
CA ALA A 251 -29.74 -0.42 37.84
C ALA A 251 -29.22 -1.87 38.00
N ARG A 252 -28.86 -2.27 39.24
CA ARG A 252 -28.66 -3.66 39.74
C ARG A 252 -27.38 -4.39 39.26
N SER A 253 -26.65 -5.15 40.06
CA SER A 253 -26.84 -5.68 41.42
C SER A 253 -25.49 -6.06 42.04
N SER A 254 -25.37 -5.84 43.35
CA SER A 254 -24.26 -6.23 44.23
C SER A 254 -24.35 -7.69 44.70
N SER A 255 -23.18 -8.35 44.71
CA SER A 255 -22.62 -9.23 45.75
C SER A 255 -23.45 -10.31 46.48
N SER A 256 -22.95 -11.55 46.44
CA SER A 256 -22.63 -12.44 47.61
C SER A 256 -22.26 -13.83 47.07
N ARG A 257 -21.03 -14.35 47.16
CA ARG A 257 -20.26 -14.88 48.31
C ARG A 257 -20.87 -16.13 49.00
N SER A 258 -20.17 -17.26 48.80
CA SER A 258 -19.82 -18.32 49.79
C SER A 258 -20.46 -19.71 49.70
N ARG A 259 -19.64 -20.69 50.19
CA ARG A 259 -19.86 -22.12 50.53
C ARG A 259 -19.71 -23.08 49.35
N ARG A 260 -18.77 -24.04 49.28
CA ARG A 260 -18.01 -24.88 50.25
C ARG A 260 -18.88 -25.62 51.27
N LYS A 261 -19.28 -26.85 50.91
CA LYS A 261 -19.14 -28.13 51.65
C LYS A 261 -20.18 -29.14 51.12
N GLY A 262 -19.75 -30.39 50.97
CA GLY A 262 -20.52 -31.53 50.49
C GLY A 262 -19.60 -32.42 49.70
#